data_AF-A0A9W5Z1D7-F1
#
_entry.id   AF-A0A9W5Z1D7-F1
#
_cell.length_a   1.000
_cell.length_b   1.000
_cell.length_c   1.000
_cell.angle_alpha   90.00
_cell.angle_beta   90.00
_cell.angle_gamma   90.00
#
_symmetry.space_group_name_H-M   'P 1'
#
loop_
_entity.id
_entity.type
_entity.pdbx_description
1 polymer ?
#
loop_
_entity_poly.entity_id
_entity_poly.type
_entity_poly.pdbx_seq_one_letter_code
_entity_poly.pdbx_strand_id
1 'polypeptide(L)'
;MLSYVPKQLNSLPLRQDCAHHPGEFRPSKQIPIPETIRPTPYPSHPQYGGICPGHIFAQLGYEPGSTDTPFFISAPEYTRDVEECRRTVDGISEFDASEQVLVIIAHDHTMLPIFKGDGGDDSGWFFPMRSLDTWKDADLGNRGKWLFLSDFEVPSRDS
;
A
#
# COMPACT_ATOMS: atom_id res chain seq x y z
N MET A 1 -26.49 -3.39 36.21
CA MET A 1 -26.01 -2.44 35.19
C MET A 1 -24.60 -2.87 34.82
N LEU A 2 -24.46 -3.63 33.72
CA LEU A 2 -23.16 -4.12 33.25
C LEU A 2 -22.48 -2.98 32.48
N SER A 3 -21.41 -2.44 33.04
CA SER A 3 -20.54 -1.49 32.34
C SER A 3 -19.64 -2.28 31.39
N TYR A 4 -19.80 -2.06 30.10
CA TYR A 4 -18.91 -2.55 29.06
C TYR A 4 -17.61 -1.75 29.14
N VAL A 5 -16.51 -2.42 29.52
CA VAL A 5 -15.17 -1.86 29.40
C VAL A 5 -14.65 -2.25 28.01
N PRO A 6 -14.39 -1.29 27.09
CA PRO A 6 -13.77 -1.61 25.82
C PRO A 6 -12.40 -2.22 26.11
N LYS A 7 -12.10 -3.36 25.47
CA LYS A 7 -10.76 -3.94 25.49
C LYS A 7 -9.77 -2.85 25.08
N GLN A 8 -8.77 -2.62 25.92
CA GLN A 8 -7.67 -1.75 25.58
C GLN A 8 -7.07 -2.22 24.25
N LEU A 9 -6.96 -1.29 23.29
CA LEU A 9 -5.96 -1.44 22.23
C LEU A 9 -4.63 -1.55 22.97
N ASN A 10 -4.08 -2.76 23.02
CA ASN A 10 -2.68 -2.93 23.38
C ASN A 10 -1.88 -2.03 22.43
N SER A 11 -1.16 -1.08 22.99
CA SER A 11 -0.39 -0.07 22.25
C SER A 11 0.57 -0.77 21.28
N LEU A 12 0.25 -0.77 20.00
CA LEU A 12 1.16 -1.24 18.96
C LEU A 12 2.11 -0.07 18.64
N PRO A 13 3.41 -0.16 18.97
CA PRO A 13 4.35 0.92 18.73
C PRO A 13 4.66 1.01 17.24
N LEU A 14 3.89 1.82 16.51
CA LEU A 14 4.24 2.20 15.14
C LEU A 14 5.50 3.08 15.19
N ARG A 15 6.60 2.58 14.63
CA ARG A 15 7.82 3.39 14.41
C ARG A 15 7.64 4.32 13.22
N GLN A 16 8.52 5.31 13.09
CA GLN A 16 8.42 6.30 12.00
C GLN A 16 8.75 5.70 10.62
N ASP A 17 9.45 4.56 10.59
CA ASP A 17 9.84 3.82 9.39
C ASP A 17 9.59 2.33 9.61
N CYS A 18 8.34 1.93 9.43
CA CYS A 18 7.88 0.56 9.68
C CYS A 18 7.96 -0.34 8.45
N ALA A 19 8.06 0.25 7.27
CA ALA A 19 8.17 -0.42 5.99
C ALA A 19 8.85 0.54 5.01
N HIS A 20 9.77 0.04 4.19
CA HIS A 20 10.40 0.85 3.13
C HIS A 20 9.56 0.82 1.85
N HIS A 21 8.89 -0.30 1.60
CA HIS A 21 8.06 -0.50 0.43
C HIS A 21 6.67 -1.01 0.83
N PRO A 22 5.57 -0.56 0.19
CA PRO A 22 4.22 -1.02 0.52
C PRO A 22 4.03 -2.53 0.43
N GLY A 23 4.76 -3.18 -0.47
CA GLY A 23 4.83 -4.63 -0.61
C GLY A 23 5.36 -5.40 0.61
N GLU A 24 5.87 -4.73 1.65
CA GLU A 24 6.25 -5.37 2.92
C GLU A 24 5.04 -5.69 3.81
N PHE A 25 3.89 -5.04 3.58
CA PHE A 25 2.65 -5.29 4.32
C PHE A 25 1.41 -5.48 3.42
N ARG A 26 1.58 -5.33 2.09
CA ARG A 26 0.56 -5.61 1.08
C ARG A 26 1.02 -6.73 0.14
N PRO A 27 0.15 -7.65 -0.26
CA PRO A 27 -1.21 -7.85 0.25
C PRO A 27 -1.22 -8.43 1.68
N SER A 28 -2.40 -8.48 2.29
CA SER A 28 -2.63 -9.11 3.60
C SER A 28 -3.92 -9.92 3.58
N LYS A 29 -4.19 -10.71 4.62
CA LYS A 29 -5.45 -11.48 4.75
C LYS A 29 -6.70 -10.60 4.70
N GLN A 30 -6.58 -9.37 5.20
CA GLN A 30 -7.65 -8.40 5.26
C GLN A 30 -7.79 -7.63 3.94
N ILE A 31 -6.68 -7.48 3.19
CA ILE A 31 -6.65 -6.85 1.87
C ILE A 31 -5.87 -7.73 0.90
N PRO A 32 -6.50 -8.78 0.36
CA PRO A 32 -5.89 -9.58 -0.69
C PRO A 32 -5.76 -8.76 -1.98
N ILE A 33 -4.93 -9.24 -2.91
CA ILE A 33 -4.84 -8.68 -4.27
C ILE A 33 -6.24 -8.70 -4.91
N PRO A 34 -6.77 -7.58 -5.38
CA PRO A 34 -8.10 -7.53 -5.97
C PRO A 34 -8.12 -8.20 -7.35
N GLU A 35 -9.27 -8.71 -7.78
CA GLU A 35 -9.41 -9.29 -9.14
C GLU A 35 -9.03 -8.29 -10.25
N THR A 36 -9.35 -7.02 -10.02
CA THR A 36 -9.03 -5.90 -10.90
C THR A 36 -8.48 -4.74 -10.08
N ILE A 37 -7.36 -4.18 -10.51
CA ILE A 37 -6.70 -3.04 -9.87
C ILE A 37 -7.13 -1.76 -10.58
N ARG A 38 -7.65 -0.80 -9.80
CA ARG A 38 -8.01 0.54 -10.25
C ARG A 38 -7.55 1.59 -9.21
N PRO A 39 -6.89 2.68 -9.63
CA PRO A 39 -6.35 2.93 -10.98
C PRO A 39 -5.28 1.89 -11.37
N THR A 40 -5.05 1.71 -12.67
CA THR A 40 -4.03 0.75 -13.13
C THR A 40 -2.63 1.18 -12.71
N PRO A 41 -1.77 0.25 -12.23
CA PRO A 41 -0.35 0.55 -11.99
C PRO A 41 0.44 0.74 -13.29
N TYR A 42 -0.12 0.34 -14.44
CA TYR A 42 0.56 0.40 -15.75
C TYR A 42 -0.23 1.24 -16.77
N PRO A 43 -0.39 2.57 -16.55
CA PRO A 43 -1.25 3.40 -17.40
C PRO A 43 -0.80 3.47 -18.86
N SER A 44 0.51 3.36 -19.10
CA SER A 44 1.10 3.40 -20.46
C SER A 44 1.15 2.03 -21.14
N HIS A 45 0.84 0.94 -20.43
CA HIS A 45 0.98 -0.41 -20.98
C HIS A 45 -0.16 -0.74 -21.94
N PRO A 46 0.11 -1.23 -23.16
CA PRO A 46 -0.90 -1.40 -24.20
C PRO A 46 -2.03 -2.37 -23.81
N GLN A 47 -1.74 -3.36 -22.95
CA GLN A 47 -2.73 -4.34 -22.49
C GLN A 47 -3.37 -3.99 -21.15
N TYR A 48 -2.68 -3.21 -20.31
CA TYR A 48 -3.06 -3.01 -18.91
C TYR A 48 -3.40 -1.55 -18.56
N GLY A 49 -3.30 -0.62 -19.52
CA GLY A 49 -3.57 0.80 -19.33
C GLY A 49 -5.02 1.14 -18.98
N GLY A 50 -5.98 0.27 -19.32
CA GLY A 50 -7.40 0.49 -18.99
C GLY A 50 -7.91 -0.33 -17.80
N ILE A 51 -7.53 -1.60 -17.75
CA ILE A 51 -7.93 -2.57 -16.72
C ILE A 51 -6.72 -3.44 -16.44
N CYS A 52 -6.27 -3.47 -15.19
CA CYS A 52 -5.16 -4.32 -14.77
C CYS A 52 -5.70 -5.51 -13.95
N PRO A 53 -5.62 -6.75 -14.46
CA PRO A 53 -6.03 -7.92 -13.70
C PRO A 53 -5.06 -8.18 -12.55
N GLY A 54 -5.53 -8.26 -11.31
CA GLY A 54 -4.63 -8.43 -10.16
C GLY A 54 -3.92 -9.78 -10.12
N HIS A 55 -4.50 -10.83 -10.72
CA HIS A 55 -3.92 -12.17 -10.73
C HIS A 55 -2.52 -12.23 -11.35
N ILE A 56 -2.14 -11.28 -12.21
CA ILE A 56 -0.79 -11.24 -12.81
C ILE A 56 0.29 -10.99 -11.73
N PHE A 57 -0.08 -10.37 -10.62
CA PHE A 57 0.81 -10.12 -9.48
C PHE A 57 0.82 -11.27 -8.49
N ALA A 58 -0.16 -12.17 -8.50
CA ALA A 58 -0.22 -13.30 -7.55
C ALA A 58 0.97 -14.25 -7.69
N GLN A 59 1.64 -14.28 -8.85
CA GLN A 59 2.85 -15.09 -9.07
C GLN A 59 4.14 -14.41 -8.59
N LEU A 60 4.06 -13.17 -8.11
CA LEU A 60 5.20 -12.40 -7.62
C LEU A 60 5.30 -12.50 -6.09
N GLY A 61 6.44 -12.05 -5.56
CA GLY A 61 6.64 -11.89 -4.12
C GLY A 61 7.25 -13.11 -3.42
N TYR A 62 7.19 -13.07 -2.09
CA TYR A 62 7.80 -14.06 -1.21
C TYR A 62 7.15 -15.44 -1.32
N GLU A 63 5.82 -15.49 -1.49
CA GLU A 63 5.04 -16.73 -1.66
C GLU A 63 4.29 -16.73 -3.00
N PRO A 64 4.91 -17.22 -4.09
CA PRO A 64 4.25 -17.28 -5.39
C PRO A 64 2.95 -18.08 -5.37
N GLY A 65 1.91 -17.50 -5.96
CA GLY A 65 0.53 -18.02 -5.94
C GLY A 65 -0.31 -17.49 -4.79
N SER A 66 0.29 -16.84 -3.79
CA SER A 66 -0.45 -16.17 -2.73
C SER A 66 -1.09 -14.86 -3.22
N THR A 67 -2.25 -14.55 -2.67
CA THR A 67 -2.92 -13.26 -2.88
C THR A 67 -3.06 -12.46 -1.58
N ASP A 68 -2.67 -13.03 -0.46
CA ASP A 68 -2.89 -12.48 0.89
C ASP A 68 -1.61 -12.49 1.77
N THR A 69 -0.46 -12.81 1.17
CA THR A 69 0.87 -12.70 1.78
C THR A 69 1.65 -11.54 1.16
N PRO A 70 2.33 -10.70 1.96
CA PRO A 70 3.14 -9.60 1.45
C PRO A 70 4.17 -10.01 0.38
N PHE A 71 4.45 -9.12 -0.56
CA PHE A 71 5.46 -9.36 -1.60
C PHE A 71 6.88 -9.47 -1.04
N PHE A 72 7.17 -8.75 0.04
CA PHE A 72 8.49 -8.70 0.65
C PHE A 72 8.43 -9.13 2.11
N ILE A 73 9.49 -9.79 2.56
CA ILE A 73 9.73 -10.06 3.98
C ILE A 73 11.00 -9.33 4.41
N SER A 74 11.04 -8.92 5.67
CA SER A 74 12.22 -8.29 6.25
C SER A 74 13.39 -9.26 6.24
N ALA A 75 14.51 -8.83 5.68
CA ALA A 75 15.76 -9.59 5.70
C ALA A 75 16.34 -9.58 7.13
N PRO A 76 16.48 -10.73 7.82
CA PRO A 76 16.93 -10.78 9.20
C PRO A 76 18.28 -10.09 9.44
N GLU A 77 19.17 -10.11 8.45
CA GLU A 77 20.52 -9.54 8.51
C GLU A 77 20.51 -8.01 8.61
N TYR A 78 19.44 -7.37 8.12
CA TYR A 78 19.27 -5.92 8.14
C TYR A 78 18.22 -5.48 9.18
N THR A 79 17.67 -6.43 9.94
CA THR A 79 16.59 -6.18 10.89
C THR A 79 17.10 -6.34 12.31
N ARG A 80 17.16 -5.24 13.07
CA ARG A 80 17.67 -5.24 14.45
C ARG A 80 16.89 -6.19 15.36
N ASP A 81 15.56 -6.20 15.23
CA ASP A 81 14.65 -7.05 15.97
C ASP A 81 13.57 -7.55 15.01
N VAL A 82 13.75 -8.80 14.56
CA VAL A 82 12.89 -9.43 13.56
C VAL A 82 11.46 -9.61 14.08
N GLU A 83 11.32 -9.94 15.36
CA GLU A 83 10.01 -10.17 15.98
C GLU A 83 9.25 -8.85 16.12
N GLU A 84 9.92 -7.78 16.55
CA GLU A 84 9.30 -6.46 16.60
C GLU A 84 8.96 -5.93 15.21
N CYS A 85 9.82 -6.17 14.22
CA CYS A 85 9.54 -5.78 12.84
C CYS A 85 8.29 -6.49 12.30
N ARG A 86 8.18 -7.81 12.51
CA ARG A 86 7.00 -8.59 12.14
C ARG A 86 5.73 -8.06 12.81
N ARG A 87 5.76 -7.80 14.12
CA ARG A 87 4.61 -7.22 14.84
C ARG A 87 4.21 -5.85 14.30
N THR A 88 5.20 -5.05 13.92
CA THR A 88 4.97 -3.73 13.34
C THR A 88 4.29 -3.84 11.98
N VAL A 89 4.77 -4.72 11.11
CA VAL A 89 4.16 -5.01 9.79
C VAL A 89 2.74 -5.54 9.95
N ASP A 90 2.51 -6.49 10.85
CA ASP A 90 1.18 -7.04 11.13
C ASP A 90 0.22 -5.93 11.58
N GLY A 91 0.66 -5.05 12.49
CA GLY A 91 -0.16 -3.94 12.95
C GLY A 91 -0.44 -2.88 11.89
N ILE A 92 0.52 -2.54 11.02
CA ILE A 92 0.25 -1.65 9.89
C ILE A 92 -0.73 -2.29 8.91
N SER A 93 -0.64 -3.59 8.68
CA SER A 93 -1.57 -4.31 7.80
C SER A 93 -3.01 -4.18 8.31
N GLU A 94 -3.23 -4.21 9.62
CA GLU A 94 -4.55 -3.97 10.24
C GLU A 94 -5.04 -2.53 10.02
N PHE A 95 -4.15 -1.54 10.15
CA PHE A 95 -4.50 -0.13 9.89
C PHE A 95 -4.79 0.11 8.41
N ASP A 96 -4.00 -0.47 7.51
CA ASP A 96 -4.20 -0.34 6.06
C ASP A 96 -5.52 -0.94 5.59
N ALA A 97 -6.02 -1.97 6.30
CA ALA A 97 -7.33 -2.57 6.08
C ALA A 97 -8.51 -1.67 6.48
N SER A 98 -8.27 -0.63 7.27
CA SER A 98 -9.31 0.29 7.70
C SER A 98 -9.53 1.42 6.70
N GLU A 99 -10.76 1.58 6.22
CA GLU A 99 -11.18 2.75 5.40
C GLU A 99 -11.15 4.09 6.17
N GLN A 100 -10.83 4.07 7.47
CA GLN A 100 -10.72 5.26 8.30
C GLN A 100 -9.28 5.74 8.45
N VAL A 101 -8.30 4.98 7.94
CA VAL A 101 -6.88 5.28 8.07
C VAL A 101 -6.24 5.35 6.69
N LEU A 102 -5.49 6.41 6.45
CA LEU A 102 -4.64 6.55 5.28
C LEU A 102 -3.20 6.17 5.65
N VAL A 103 -2.75 5.01 5.17
CA VAL A 103 -1.36 4.56 5.35
C VAL A 103 -0.53 5.02 4.15
N ILE A 104 0.44 5.90 4.40
CA ILE A 104 1.42 6.39 3.41
C ILE A 104 2.80 5.99 3.90
N ILE A 105 3.59 5.38 3.01
CA ILE A 105 4.99 5.05 3.26
C ILE A 105 5.88 6.16 2.73
N ALA A 106 6.85 6.61 3.54
CA ALA A 106 7.71 7.74 3.19
C ALA A 106 8.49 7.53 1.88
N HIS A 107 8.86 6.28 1.60
CA HIS A 107 9.62 5.88 0.42
C HIS A 107 8.74 5.36 -0.73
N ASP A 108 7.40 5.45 -0.61
CA ASP A 108 6.48 5.13 -1.71
C ASP A 108 6.42 6.27 -2.72
N HIS A 109 7.30 6.20 -3.71
CA HIS A 109 7.38 7.18 -4.78
C HIS A 109 6.15 7.13 -5.72
N THR A 110 5.36 6.05 -5.71
CA THR A 110 4.20 5.90 -6.60
C THR A 110 3.03 6.80 -6.21
N MET A 111 3.07 7.36 -5.00
CA MET A 111 2.14 8.39 -4.53
C MET A 111 2.47 9.80 -5.06
N LEU A 112 3.69 10.03 -5.56
CA LEU A 112 4.14 11.36 -5.99
C LEU A 112 3.28 11.98 -7.10
N PRO A 113 2.86 11.25 -8.16
CA PRO A 113 1.96 11.81 -9.17
C PRO A 113 0.64 12.31 -8.56
N ILE A 114 0.04 11.54 -7.65
CA ILE A 114 -1.17 11.96 -6.92
C ILE A 114 -0.90 13.24 -6.13
N PHE A 115 0.22 13.30 -5.40
CA PHE A 115 0.54 14.47 -4.58
C PHE A 115 0.94 15.71 -5.38
N LYS A 116 1.48 15.55 -6.59
CA LYS A 116 1.73 16.65 -7.53
C LYS A 116 0.48 17.12 -8.25
N GLY A 117 -0.55 16.26 -8.35
CA GLY A 117 -1.74 16.52 -9.16
C GLY A 117 -1.59 16.05 -10.62
N ASP A 118 -0.60 15.21 -10.91
CA ASP A 118 -0.35 14.70 -12.25
C ASP A 118 -1.51 13.76 -12.67
N GLY A 119 -2.14 14.04 -13.82
CA GLY A 119 -3.18 13.16 -14.40
C GLY A 119 -4.64 13.49 -14.06
N GLY A 120 -4.93 14.65 -13.45
CA GLY A 120 -6.31 15.13 -13.21
C GLY A 120 -6.43 16.65 -13.05
N ASP A 121 -7.65 17.16 -12.86
CA ASP A 121 -7.96 18.59 -12.56
C ASP A 121 -7.67 18.96 -11.10
N ASP A 122 -6.69 18.29 -10.48
CA ASP A 122 -6.40 18.41 -9.06
C ASP A 122 -5.11 19.23 -8.84
N SER A 123 -5.15 20.24 -7.97
CA SER A 123 -4.01 21.11 -7.65
C SER A 123 -2.90 20.45 -6.83
N GLY A 124 -2.92 19.11 -6.72
CA GLY A 124 -2.04 18.32 -5.87
C GLY A 124 -2.36 18.40 -4.36
N TRP A 125 -1.59 17.65 -3.58
CA TRP A 125 -1.75 17.43 -2.14
C TRP A 125 -0.54 17.85 -1.32
N PHE A 126 0.52 18.34 -1.95
CA PHE A 126 1.66 18.87 -1.21
C PHE A 126 1.29 20.16 -0.48
N PHE A 127 1.78 20.29 0.75
CA PHE A 127 1.76 21.55 1.46
C PHE A 127 2.57 22.61 0.69
N PRO A 128 2.12 23.88 0.62
CA PRO A 128 0.94 24.46 1.26
C PRO A 128 -0.35 24.40 0.41
N MET A 129 -0.33 23.70 -0.73
CA MET A 129 -1.44 23.76 -1.70
C MET A 129 -2.74 23.16 -1.16
N ARG A 130 -2.64 22.11 -0.34
CA ARG A 130 -3.80 21.44 0.25
C ARG A 130 -3.47 20.75 1.57
N SER A 131 -4.44 20.70 2.48
CA SER A 131 -4.41 19.84 3.67
C SER A 131 -4.93 18.45 3.37
N LEU A 132 -4.41 17.42 4.05
CA LEU A 132 -4.90 16.05 3.91
C LEU A 132 -6.25 15.83 4.60
N ASP A 133 -6.86 16.79 5.28
CA ASP A 133 -8.10 16.60 6.05
C ASP A 133 -9.28 15.98 5.27
N THR A 134 -9.31 16.19 3.95
CA THR A 134 -10.34 15.65 3.04
C THR A 134 -9.81 14.52 2.14
N TRP A 135 -8.73 13.84 2.53
CA TRP A 135 -8.13 12.74 1.76
C TRP A 135 -9.12 11.63 1.44
N LYS A 136 -10.05 11.38 2.36
CA LYS A 136 -11.05 10.32 2.25
C LYS A 136 -12.09 10.64 1.19
N ASP A 137 -12.59 11.87 1.15
CA ASP A 137 -13.55 12.33 0.16
C ASP A 137 -12.94 12.34 -1.26
N ALA A 138 -11.62 12.56 -1.34
CA ALA A 138 -10.86 12.51 -2.58
C ALA A 138 -10.33 11.11 -2.95
N ASP A 139 -10.73 10.08 -2.19
CA ASP A 139 -10.43 8.67 -2.43
C ASP A 139 -8.92 8.35 -2.52
N LEU A 140 -8.07 9.10 -1.80
CA LEU A 140 -6.62 8.94 -1.91
C LEU A 140 -6.14 7.54 -1.53
N GLY A 141 -6.79 6.93 -0.54
CA GLY A 141 -6.47 5.57 -0.10
C GLY A 141 -6.56 4.58 -1.24
N ASN A 142 -7.70 4.53 -1.95
CA ASN A 142 -7.89 3.59 -3.05
C ASN A 142 -7.07 3.96 -4.29
N ARG A 143 -6.94 5.26 -4.59
CA ARG A 143 -6.14 5.74 -5.72
C ARG A 143 -4.67 5.33 -5.61
N GLY A 144 -4.13 5.28 -4.39
CA GLY A 144 -2.72 4.99 -4.13
C GLY A 144 -2.41 3.53 -3.77
N LYS A 145 -3.38 2.79 -3.21
CA LYS A 145 -3.15 1.52 -2.49
C LYS A 145 -2.27 0.51 -3.24
N TRP A 146 -2.50 0.40 -4.55
CA TRP A 146 -1.89 -0.60 -5.42
C TRP A 146 -0.95 -0.01 -6.47
N LEU A 147 -0.65 1.29 -6.42
CA LEU A 147 0.22 1.91 -7.42
C LEU A 147 1.66 1.41 -7.35
N PHE A 148 2.14 1.02 -6.16
CA PHE A 148 3.47 0.41 -5.97
C PHE A 148 3.71 -0.82 -6.86
N LEU A 149 2.65 -1.46 -7.35
CA LEU A 149 2.77 -2.58 -8.27
C LEU A 149 3.42 -2.18 -9.61
N SER A 150 3.50 -0.88 -9.92
CA SER A 150 4.27 -0.36 -11.06
C SER A 150 5.74 -0.76 -11.02
N ASP A 151 6.29 -0.98 -9.82
CA ASP A 151 7.71 -1.31 -9.63
C ASP A 151 8.07 -2.70 -10.16
N PHE A 152 7.06 -3.54 -10.42
CA PHE A 152 7.21 -4.83 -11.07
C PHE A 152 7.15 -4.78 -12.59
N GLU A 153 7.01 -3.58 -13.20
CA GLU A 153 7.06 -3.44 -14.65
C GLU A 153 8.45 -3.84 -15.15
N VAL A 154 8.51 -4.91 -15.93
CA VAL A 154 9.72 -5.27 -16.66
C VAL A 154 9.67 -4.53 -18.00
N PRO A 155 10.69 -3.71 -18.35
CA PRO A 155 10.74 -3.09 -19.66
C PRO A 155 10.66 -4.16 -20.75
N SER A 156 9.79 -3.96 -21.74
CA SER A 156 9.73 -4.85 -22.90
C SER A 156 11.12 -4.90 -23.54
N ARG A 157 11.71 -6.09 -23.63
CA ARG A 157 12.93 -6.34 -24.40
C ARG A 157 12.60 -6.25 -25.88
N ASP A 158 12.33 -5.06 -26.40
CA ASP A 158 12.30 -4.74 -27.82
C ASP A 158 12.30 -3.20 -27.97
N SER A 159 13.49 -2.66 -28.22
CA SER A 159 13.76 -1.34 -28.81
C SER A 159 15.04 -1.41 -29.62
#